data_AF-A0A3D2RJU3-F1
#
_entry.id   AF-A0A3D2RJU3-F1
#
_cell.length_a   1.000
_cell.length_b   1.000
_cell.length_c   1.000
_cell.angle_alpha   90.00
_cell.angle_beta   90.00
_cell.angle_gamma   90.00
#
_symmetry.space_group_name_H-M   'P 1'
#
loop_
_entity.id
_entity.type
_entity.pdbx_description
1 polymer ?
#
loop_
_entity_poly.entity_id
_entity_poly.type
_entity_poly.pdbx_seq_one_letter_code
_entity_poly.pdbx_strand_id
1 'polypeptide(L)'
;MSLLTYYRRPGLGDSHRRTIEQRFNAMSQGAVELQTEVCYYIESELLSEDQRFQITWLLGETYDPDALTESSQLSREDTIVEVGPRMSFSTAWSTNAVSICHACGINGVSRIERSR
;
A
#
# COMPACT_ATOMS: atom_id res chain seq x y z
N MET A 1 16.53 7.69 -10.55
CA MET A 1 15.21 7.48 -9.92
C MET A 1 15.25 6.17 -9.15
N SER A 2 14.70 6.16 -7.95
CA SER A 2 14.60 5.01 -7.06
C SER A 2 13.13 4.64 -6.84
N LEU A 3 12.88 3.36 -6.62
CA LEU A 3 11.56 2.85 -6.25
C LEU A 3 11.57 2.54 -4.76
N LEU A 4 10.77 3.26 -3.98
CA LEU A 4 10.53 2.96 -2.57
C LEU A 4 9.23 2.20 -2.45
N THR A 5 9.20 1.23 -1.54
CA THR A 5 8.02 0.41 -1.29
C THR A 5 7.66 0.49 0.19
N TYR A 6 6.38 0.71 0.47
CA TYR A 6 5.84 0.66 1.82
C TYR A 6 4.60 -0.23 1.86
N TYR A 7 4.36 -0.86 3.00
CA TYR A 7 3.29 -1.82 3.23
C TYR A 7 2.51 -1.43 4.47
N ARG A 8 1.18 -1.42 4.40
CA ARG A 8 0.32 -1.02 5.53
C ARG A 8 -0.77 -2.04 5.82
N ARG A 9 -0.88 -2.47 7.07
CA ARG A 9 -1.96 -3.37 7.51
C ARG A 9 -3.06 -2.64 8.29
N PRO A 10 -4.31 -3.14 8.25
CA PRO A 10 -4.82 -4.10 7.28
C PRO A 10 -5.08 -3.42 5.91
N GLY A 11 -4.95 -4.20 4.84
CA GLY A 11 -5.25 -3.78 3.47
C GLY A 11 -6.75 -3.63 3.20
N LEU A 12 -7.62 -4.30 3.95
CA LEU A 12 -9.06 -4.20 3.85
C LEU A 12 -9.68 -4.07 5.25
N GLY A 13 -10.79 -3.34 5.34
CA GLY A 13 -11.59 -3.35 6.56
C GLY A 13 -12.20 -4.74 6.82
N ASP A 14 -12.41 -5.07 8.09
CA ASP A 14 -12.84 -6.42 8.51
C ASP A 14 -14.12 -6.91 7.85
N SER A 15 -15.10 -6.03 7.66
CA SER A 15 -16.36 -6.38 7.00
C SER A 15 -16.14 -6.80 5.55
N HIS A 16 -15.27 -6.10 4.83
CA HIS A 16 -14.94 -6.40 3.45
C HIS A 16 -14.12 -7.68 3.35
N ARG A 17 -13.11 -7.84 4.21
CA ARG A 17 -12.29 -9.06 4.32
C ARG A 17 -13.16 -10.30 4.53
N ARG A 18 -14.05 -10.28 5.52
CA ARG A 18 -14.99 -11.39 5.82
C ARG A 18 -15.93 -11.69 4.66
N THR A 19 -16.38 -10.66 3.94
CA THR A 19 -17.24 -10.85 2.76
C THR A 19 -16.50 -11.62 1.66
N ILE A 20 -15.21 -11.34 1.45
CA ILE A 20 -14.39 -12.05 0.46
C ILE A 20 -14.15 -13.50 0.91
N GLU A 21 -13.78 -13.72 2.17
CA GLU A 21 -13.60 -15.07 2.73
C GLU A 21 -14.87 -15.92 2.58
N GLN A 22 -16.03 -15.37 2.92
CA GLN A 22 -17.32 -16.06 2.77
C GLN A 22 -17.60 -16.45 1.32
N ARG A 23 -17.30 -15.56 0.36
CA ARG A 23 -17.46 -15.87 -1.07
C ARG A 23 -16.51 -16.95 -1.54
N PHE A 24 -15.24 -16.91 -1.13
CA PHE A 24 -14.28 -17.97 -1.46
C PHE A 24 -14.70 -19.31 -0.87
N ASN A 25 -15.06 -19.34 0.41
CA ASN A 25 -15.50 -20.56 1.10
C ASN A 25 -16.77 -21.17 0.50
N ALA A 26 -17.64 -20.36 -0.12
CA ALA A 26 -18.81 -20.84 -0.84
C ALA A 26 -18.46 -21.48 -2.21
N MET A 27 -17.29 -21.16 -2.77
CA MET A 27 -16.82 -21.64 -4.08
C MET A 27 -15.75 -22.72 -3.97
N SER A 28 -15.09 -22.87 -2.82
CA SER A 28 -14.00 -23.83 -2.56
C SER A 28 -14.41 -24.90 -1.54
N GLN A 29 -13.69 -26.02 -1.50
CA GLN A 29 -13.91 -27.08 -0.50
C GLN A 29 -13.18 -26.82 0.84
N GLY A 30 -12.72 -25.58 1.11
CA GLY A 30 -11.90 -25.27 2.27
C GLY A 30 -12.06 -23.85 2.76
N ALA A 31 -11.85 -23.63 4.06
CA ALA A 31 -11.84 -22.31 4.66
C ALA A 31 -10.56 -21.56 4.27
N VAL A 32 -10.72 -20.34 3.76
CA VAL A 32 -9.64 -19.41 3.49
C VAL A 32 -9.62 -18.35 4.59
N GLU A 33 -8.44 -18.13 5.16
CA GLU A 33 -8.14 -16.96 5.99
C GLU A 33 -7.38 -15.95 5.14
N LEU A 34 -7.83 -14.70 5.13
CA LEU A 34 -7.20 -13.62 4.39
C LEU A 34 -6.46 -12.70 5.33
N GLN A 35 -5.17 -12.53 5.06
CA GLN A 35 -4.39 -11.39 5.51
C GLN A 35 -4.29 -10.40 4.36
N THR A 36 -4.33 -9.10 4.66
CA THR A 36 -4.35 -8.06 3.63
C THR A 36 -3.42 -6.93 4.03
N GLU A 37 -2.78 -6.32 3.05
CA GLU A 37 -1.99 -5.10 3.20
C GLU A 37 -2.25 -4.15 2.03
N VAL A 38 -2.01 -2.86 2.22
CA VAL A 38 -1.87 -1.92 1.10
C VAL A 38 -0.38 -1.86 0.78
N CYS A 39 -0.02 -2.04 -0.48
CA CYS A 39 1.34 -1.79 -0.96
C CYS A 39 1.39 -0.44 -1.68
N TYR A 40 2.38 0.38 -1.34
CA TYR A 40 2.63 1.69 -1.93
C TYR A 40 3.93 1.63 -2.72
N TYR A 41 3.87 1.98 -4.00
CA TYR A 41 5.05 2.12 -4.86
C TYR A 41 5.31 3.59 -5.13
N ILE A 42 6.47 4.09 -4.70
CA ILE A 42 6.84 5.49 -4.80
C ILE A 42 8.06 5.61 -5.71
N GLU A 43 7.85 6.21 -6.87
CA GLU A 43 8.95 6.63 -7.74
C GLU A 43 9.45 8.00 -7.27
N SER A 44 10.75 8.08 -6.96
CA SER A 44 11.34 9.32 -6.47
C SER A 44 12.82 9.48 -6.80
N GLU A 45 13.32 10.70 -6.70
CA GLU A 45 14.74 11.01 -6.58
C GLU A 45 15.29 10.56 -5.22
N LEU A 46 16.56 10.88 -4.93
CA LEU A 46 17.12 10.58 -3.61
C LEU A 46 16.46 11.48 -2.56
N LEU A 47 15.63 10.88 -1.70
CA LEU A 47 14.97 11.58 -0.61
C LEU A 47 15.84 11.61 0.65
N SER A 48 15.85 12.74 1.35
CA SER A 48 16.47 12.89 2.67
C SER A 48 15.75 12.04 3.73
N GLU A 49 16.38 11.84 4.89
CA GLU A 49 15.75 11.15 6.02
C GLU A 49 14.47 11.86 6.48
N ASP A 50 14.48 13.20 6.55
CA ASP A 50 13.29 13.99 6.88
C ASP A 50 12.15 13.80 5.87
N GLN A 51 12.47 13.76 4.58
CA GLN A 51 11.46 13.53 3.52
C GLN A 51 10.89 12.11 3.61
N ARG A 52 11.73 11.11 3.92
CA ARG A 52 11.28 9.73 4.14
C ARG A 52 10.35 9.66 5.35
N PHE A 53 10.72 10.31 6.45
CA PHE A 53 9.87 10.41 7.64
C PHE A 53 8.51 11.05 7.34
N GLN A 54 8.50 12.14 6.56
CA GLN A 54 7.25 12.79 6.14
C GLN A 54 6.37 11.87 5.27
N ILE A 55 6.96 11.09 4.35
CA ILE A 55 6.23 10.08 3.57
C ILE A 55 5.63 9.02 4.48
N THR A 56 6.43 8.47 5.40
CA THR A 56 5.96 7.48 6.38
C THR A 56 4.79 8.05 7.19
N TRP A 57 4.85 9.31 7.60
CA TRP A 57 3.77 9.99 8.30
C TRP A 57 2.51 10.18 7.43
N LEU A 58 2.67 10.58 6.16
CA LEU A 58 1.56 10.78 5.21
C LEU A 58 0.82 9.48 4.87
N LEU A 59 1.54 8.35 4.84
CA LEU A 59 0.97 7.05 4.50
C LEU A 59 0.50 6.27 5.74
N GLY A 60 0.99 6.61 6.93
CA GLY A 60 0.63 5.95 8.19
C GLY A 60 -0.83 6.16 8.58
N GLU A 61 -1.33 5.32 9.48
CA GLU A 61 -2.63 5.53 10.14
C GLU A 61 -2.43 6.31 11.45
N THR A 62 -3.32 7.26 11.74
CA THR A 62 -3.22 8.12 12.93
C THR A 62 -3.19 7.34 14.25
N TYR A 63 -3.90 6.22 14.31
CA TYR A 63 -4.04 5.39 15.52
C TYR A 63 -3.25 4.08 15.46
N ASP A 64 -2.50 3.85 14.38
CA ASP A 64 -1.66 2.67 14.21
C ASP A 64 -0.47 2.98 13.26
N PRO A 65 0.46 3.85 13.68
CA PRO A 65 1.58 4.27 12.84
C PRO A 65 2.56 3.12 12.54
N ASP A 66 2.69 2.17 13.47
CA ASP A 66 3.60 1.02 13.34
C ASP A 66 3.10 -0.03 12.33
N ALA A 67 1.86 0.10 11.86
CA ALA A 67 1.33 -0.76 10.81
C ALA A 67 1.92 -0.46 9.42
N LEU A 68 2.57 0.69 9.22
CA LEU A 68 3.28 1.02 7.99
C LEU A 68 4.75 0.59 8.10
N THR A 69 5.21 -0.22 7.15
CA THR A 69 6.57 -0.79 7.14
C THR A 69 7.19 -0.77 5.76
N GLU A 70 8.51 -0.88 5.66
CA GLU A 70 9.24 -0.95 4.37
C GLU A 70 9.24 -2.35 3.75
N SER A 71 8.81 -3.37 4.50
CA SER A 71 8.75 -4.76 4.06
C SER A 71 7.37 -5.36 4.33
N SER A 72 6.84 -6.11 3.37
CA SER A 72 5.59 -6.86 3.53
C SER A 72 5.59 -7.68 4.82
N GLN A 73 4.45 -7.66 5.50
CA GLN A 73 4.24 -8.43 6.73
C GLN A 73 3.43 -9.71 6.48
N LEU A 74 3.11 -10.02 5.22
CA LEU A 74 2.48 -11.26 4.80
C LEU A 74 3.50 -12.41 4.75
N SER A 75 3.07 -13.63 5.09
CA SER A 75 3.92 -14.81 4.97
C SER A 75 4.19 -15.13 3.51
N ARG A 76 5.47 -15.36 3.18
CA ARG A 76 5.87 -15.81 1.83
C ARG A 76 5.51 -17.27 1.54
N GLU A 77 5.14 -18.02 2.58
CA GLU A 77 4.69 -19.42 2.44
C GLU A 77 3.24 -19.50 1.95
N ASP A 78 2.48 -18.41 2.10
CA ASP A 78 1.09 -18.31 1.64
C ASP A 78 1.00 -17.93 0.16
N THR A 79 -0.17 -18.12 -0.43
CA THR A 79 -0.45 -17.64 -1.79
C THR A 79 -0.72 -16.14 -1.75
N ILE A 80 0.19 -15.35 -2.33
CA ILE A 80 0.04 -13.89 -2.45
C ILE A 80 -0.64 -13.52 -3.77
N VAL A 81 -1.68 -12.72 -3.67
CA VAL A 81 -2.37 -12.11 -4.82
C VAL A 81 -2.32 -10.60 -4.65
N GLU A 82 -1.75 -9.90 -5.63
CA GLU A 82 -1.69 -8.45 -5.65
C GLU A 82 -2.61 -7.89 -6.72
N VAL A 83 -3.48 -6.96 -6.33
CA VAL A 83 -4.46 -6.28 -7.17
C VAL A 83 -4.15 -4.79 -7.19
N GLY A 84 -3.61 -4.33 -8.31
CA GLY A 84 -3.28 -2.93 -8.56
C GLY A 84 -3.71 -2.47 -9.95
N PRO A 85 -3.59 -1.17 -10.24
CA PRO A 85 -3.76 -0.66 -11.59
C PRO A 85 -2.68 -1.20 -12.53
N ARG A 86 -2.94 -1.15 -13.84
CA ARG A 86 -1.89 -1.50 -14.81
C ARG A 86 -0.76 -0.49 -14.71
N MET A 87 0.48 -0.96 -14.72
CA MET A 87 1.68 -0.11 -14.58
C MET A 87 1.76 1.00 -15.66
N SER A 88 1.12 0.79 -16.82
CA SER A 88 1.18 1.68 -17.98
C SER A 88 0.41 3.00 -17.85
N PHE A 89 -0.32 3.26 -16.76
CA PHE A 89 -1.02 4.54 -16.57
C PHE A 89 -1.02 4.94 -15.09
N SER A 90 -1.02 6.24 -14.81
CA SER A 90 -1.15 6.78 -13.45
C SER A 90 -2.61 6.90 -13.06
N THR A 91 -2.96 6.44 -11.86
CA THR A 91 -4.32 6.61 -11.34
C THR A 91 -4.59 8.05 -10.91
N ALA A 92 -5.86 8.45 -10.82
CA ALA A 92 -6.23 9.73 -10.22
C ALA A 92 -5.78 9.84 -8.75
N TRP A 93 -5.69 8.70 -8.06
CA TRP A 93 -5.13 8.64 -6.70
C TRP A 93 -3.65 9.03 -6.71
N SER A 94 -2.86 8.51 -7.66
CA SER A 94 -1.46 8.91 -7.83
C SER A 94 -1.30 10.41 -8.06
N THR A 95 -2.11 11.03 -8.91
CA THR A 95 -2.04 12.48 -9.17
C THR A 95 -2.24 13.30 -7.89
N ASN A 96 -3.21 12.91 -7.06
CA ASN A 96 -3.50 13.58 -5.80
C ASN A 96 -2.39 13.34 -4.76
N ALA A 97 -1.89 12.10 -4.66
CA ALA A 97 -0.84 11.76 -3.71
C ALA A 97 0.48 12.50 -4.00
N VAL A 98 0.85 12.64 -5.28
CA VAL A 98 2.00 13.44 -5.71
C VAL A 98 1.80 14.91 -5.37
N SER A 99 0.61 15.48 -5.66
CA SER A 99 0.29 16.87 -5.32
C SER A 99 0.41 17.15 -3.81
N ILE A 100 0.00 16.21 -2.96
CA ILE A 100 0.15 16.31 -1.50
C ILE A 100 1.63 16.31 -1.11
N CYS A 101 2.43 15.39 -1.66
CA CYS A 101 3.85 15.33 -1.38
C CYS A 101 4.57 16.64 -1.76
N HIS A 102 4.26 17.20 -2.93
CA HIS A 102 4.82 18.48 -3.38
C HIS A 102 4.40 19.64 -2.47
N ALA A 103 3.13 19.69 -2.05
CA ALA A 103 2.65 20.68 -1.09
C ALA A 103 3.34 20.59 0.28
N CYS A 104 3.80 19.39 0.67
CA CYS A 104 4.60 19.15 1.88
C CYS A 104 6.11 19.40 1.68
N GLY A 105 6.56 19.86 0.51
CA GLY A 105 7.97 20.11 0.21
C GLY A 105 8.76 18.89 -0.29
N ILE A 106 8.08 17.78 -0.58
CA ILE A 106 8.67 16.52 -1.05
C ILE A 106 8.61 16.46 -2.58
N ASN A 107 9.28 17.41 -3.23
CA ASN A 107 9.21 17.59 -4.69
C ASN A 107 9.87 16.48 -5.51
N GLY A 108 10.72 15.66 -4.87
CA GLY A 108 11.43 14.55 -5.51
C GLY A 108 10.54 13.35 -5.85
N VAL A 109 9.27 13.33 -5.45
CA VAL A 109 8.33 12.25 -5.78
C VAL A 109 7.66 12.52 -7.12
N SER A 110 7.82 11.61 -8.09
CA SER A 110 7.20 11.70 -9.42
C SER A 110 5.92 10.90 -9.53
N ARG A 111 5.80 9.81 -8.76
CA ARG A 111 4.63 8.92 -8.81
C ARG A 111 4.45 8.17 -7.50
N ILE A 112 3.19 8.02 -7.06
CA ILE A 112 2.83 7.12 -5.96
C ILE A 112 1.63 6.30 -6.40
N GLU A 113 1.75 4.98 -6.39
CA GLU A 113 0.63 4.09 -6.70
C GLU A 113 0.33 3.17 -5.52
N ARG A 114 -0.91 2.71 -5.43
CA ARG A 114 -1.32 1.73 -4.40
C ARG A 114 -1.92 0.47 -5.00
N SER A 115 -1.59 -0.67 -4.42
CA SER A 115 -2.21 -1.98 -4.66
C SER A 115 -2.64 -2.62 -3.33
N ARG A 116 -3.34 -3.76 -3.39
CA ARG A 116 -3.82 -4.54 -2.25
C ARG A 116 -3.74 -6.03 -2.52
#